data_AF-A0A351CC89-F1
#
_entry.id   AF-A0A351CC89-F1
#
_cell.length_a   1.000
_cell.length_b   1.000
_cell.length_c   1.000
_cell.angle_alpha   90.00
_cell.angle_beta   90.00
_cell.angle_gamma   90.00
#
_symmetry.space_group_name_H-M   'P 1'
#
loop_
_entity.id
_entity.type
_entity.pdbx_description
1 polymer ?
#
loop_
_entity_poly.entity_id
_entity_poly.type
_entity_poly.pdbx_seq_one_letter_code
_entity_poly.pdbx_strand_id
1 'polypeptide(L)' 'IDYFQILQERLDMYVDAMAQNPGAPEPSTVIAPEFARTCGNADDIFTFMTGSKMFLSTTGQVKEYLETINLR' A
#
# COMPACT_ATOMS: atom_id res chain seq x y z
N ILE A 1 17.20 -15.85 -4.69
CA ILE A 1 16.12 -14.85 -4.63
C ILE A 1 16.46 -13.93 -3.46
N ASP A 2 16.70 -12.66 -3.73
CA ASP A 2 16.88 -11.67 -2.66
C ASP A 2 15.51 -11.14 -2.26
N TYR A 3 14.98 -11.65 -1.15
CA TYR A 3 13.65 -11.30 -0.69
C TYR A 3 13.58 -9.88 -0.14
N PHE A 4 14.66 -9.38 0.47
CA PHE A 4 14.68 -8.02 1.03
C PHE A 4 14.68 -6.98 -0.07
N GLN A 5 15.45 -7.24 -1.14
CA GLN A 5 15.44 -6.40 -2.33
C GLN A 5 14.03 -6.32 -2.95
N ILE A 6 13.36 -7.46 -3.12
CA ILE A 6 11.99 -7.49 -3.67
C ILE A 6 11.00 -6.73 -2.78
N LEU A 7 11.12 -6.84 -1.46
CA LEU A 7 10.25 -6.11 -0.54
C LEU A 7 10.49 -4.59 -0.63
N GLN A 8 11.75 -4.17 -0.73
CA GLN A 8 12.11 -2.77 -0.89
C GLN A 8 11.57 -2.22 -2.21
N GLU A 9 11.83 -2.88 -3.34
CA GLU A 9 11.35 -2.45 -4.66
C GLU A 9 9.82 -2.30 -4.72
N ARG A 10 9.10 -3.22 -4.08
CA ARG A 10 7.64 -3.14 -3.97
C ARG A 10 7.18 -1.97 -3.11
N LEU A 11 7.85 -1.72 -2.00
CA LEU A 11 7.53 -0.59 -1.13
C LEU A 11 7.78 0.74 -1.87
N ASP A 12 8.94 0.87 -2.52
CA ASP A 12 9.32 2.07 -3.27
C ASP A 12 8.28 2.35 -4.37
N MET A 13 7.84 1.33 -5.10
CA MET A 13 6.76 1.45 -6.08
C MET A 13 5.46 2.00 -5.48
N TYR A 14 5.02 1.53 -4.32
CA TYR A 14 3.80 2.05 -3.68
C TYR A 14 3.96 3.51 -3.21
N VAL A 15 5.13 3.86 -2.67
CA VAL A 15 5.43 5.23 -2.24
C VAL A 15 5.45 6.19 -3.42
N ASP A 16 6.09 5.80 -4.52
CA ASP A 16 6.14 6.58 -5.75
C ASP A 16 4.74 6.76 -6.37
N ALA A 17 3.93 5.70 -6.40
CA ALA A 17 2.56 5.77 -6.89
C ALA A 17 1.72 6.76 -6.08
N MET A 18 1.84 6.76 -4.75
CA MET A 18 1.16 7.74 -3.88
C MET A 18 1.66 9.16 -4.13
N ALA A 19 2.98 9.35 -4.28
CA ALA A 19 3.58 10.65 -4.53
C ALA A 19 3.10 11.27 -5.85
N GLN A 20 2.83 10.44 -6.85
CA GLN A 20 2.26 10.87 -8.15
C GLN A 20 0.75 11.19 -8.08
N ASN A 21 0.07 10.78 -7.00
CA ASN A 21 -1.39 10.94 -6.84
C ASN A 21 -1.73 11.68 -5.53
N PRO A 22 -1.26 12.92 -5.31
CA PRO A 22 -1.45 13.64 -4.04
C PRO A 22 -2.90 14.03 -3.76
N GLY A 23 -3.76 14.06 -4.79
CA GLY A 23 -5.20 14.33 -4.66
C GLY A 23 -6.05 13.09 -4.38
N ALA A 24 -5.43 11.92 -4.24
CA ALA A 24 -6.16 10.70 -3.91
C ALA A 24 -6.82 10.86 -2.52
N PRO A 25 -8.11 10.48 -2.38
CA PRO A 25 -8.82 10.65 -1.11
C PRO A 25 -8.21 9.80 0.01
N GLU A 26 -7.66 8.64 -0.34
CA GLU A 26 -7.00 7.73 0.59
C GLU A 26 -5.86 6.95 -0.10
N PRO A 27 -4.78 6.59 0.62
CA PRO A 27 -3.67 5.78 0.09
C PRO A 27 -4.10 4.46 -0.56
N SER A 28 -5.15 3.83 -0.03
CA SER A 28 -5.72 2.57 -0.49
C SER A 28 -6.17 2.63 -1.96
N THR A 29 -6.70 3.77 -2.40
CA THR A 29 -7.21 3.97 -3.77
C THR A 29 -6.11 3.94 -4.84
N VAL A 30 -4.87 4.24 -4.44
CA VAL A 30 -3.68 4.21 -5.30
C VAL A 30 -2.98 2.86 -5.21
N ILE A 31 -2.89 2.29 -4.01
CA ILE A 31 -2.10 1.07 -3.76
C ILE A 31 -2.80 -0.20 -4.20
N ALA A 32 -4.12 -0.28 -4.04
CA ALA A 32 -4.90 -1.44 -4.44
C ALA A 32 -4.77 -1.82 -5.93
N PRO A 33 -4.86 -0.89 -6.90
CA PRO A 33 -4.64 -1.24 -8.30
C PRO A 33 -3.18 -1.62 -8.59
N GLU A 34 -2.19 -1.00 -7.95
CA GLU A 34 -0.78 -1.40 -8.12
C GLU A 34 -0.49 -2.79 -7.55
N PHE A 35 -1.11 -3.12 -6.43
CA PHE A 35 -1.05 -4.46 -5.85
C PHE A 35 -1.65 -5.50 -6.80
N ALA A 36 -2.85 -5.24 -7.32
CA ALA A 36 -3.51 -6.16 -8.24
C ALA A 36 -2.71 -6.37 -9.54
N ARG A 37 -2.12 -5.30 -10.09
CA ARG A 37 -1.18 -5.38 -11.22
C ARG A 37 0.04 -6.24 -10.90
N THR A 38 0.66 -6.03 -9.74
CA THR A 38 1.85 -6.77 -9.29
C THR A 38 1.55 -8.25 -9.07
N CYS A 39 0.33 -8.58 -8.65
CA CYS A 39 -0.17 -9.96 -8.52
C CYS A 39 -0.54 -10.61 -9.86
N GLY A 40 -0.51 -9.87 -10.99
CA GLY A 40 -0.92 -10.37 -12.31
C GLY A 40 -2.43 -10.48 -12.49
N ASN A 41 -3.23 -9.95 -11.56
CA ASN A 41 -4.69 -10.09 -11.53
C ASN A 41 -5.37 -8.72 -11.42
N ALA A 42 -5.00 -7.79 -12.31
CA ALA A 42 -5.46 -6.40 -12.25
C ALA A 42 -7.00 -6.26 -12.34
N ASP A 43 -7.66 -7.18 -13.05
CA ASP A 43 -9.12 -7.18 -13.26
C ASP A 43 -9.88 -7.98 -12.19
N ASP A 44 -9.19 -8.61 -11.23
CA ASP A 44 -9.83 -9.34 -10.14
C ASP A 44 -10.13 -8.40 -8.97
N ILE A 45 -11.42 -8.13 -8.76
CA ILE A 45 -11.91 -7.29 -7.68
C ILE A 45 -11.52 -7.83 -6.29
N PHE A 46 -11.39 -9.15 -6.12
CA PHE A 46 -11.01 -9.73 -4.84
C PHE A 46 -9.52 -9.48 -4.53
N THR A 47 -8.65 -9.56 -5.53
CA THR A 47 -7.25 -9.16 -5.42
C THR A 47 -7.13 -7.68 -5.05
N PHE A 48 -7.91 -6.81 -5.72
CA PHE A 48 -7.98 -5.39 -5.38
C PHE A 48 -8.39 -5.15 -3.92
N MET A 49 -9.51 -5.74 -3.49
CA MET A 49 -10.02 -5.59 -2.12
C MET A 49 -9.05 -6.11 -1.06
N THR A 50 -8.33 -7.18 -1.37
CA THR A 50 -7.32 -7.76 -0.49
C THR A 50 -6.15 -6.79 -0.29
N GLY A 51 -5.63 -6.21 -1.38
CA GLY A 51 -4.59 -5.18 -1.32
C GLY A 51 -5.03 -3.95 -0.52
N SER A 52 -6.25 -3.46 -0.78
CA SER A 52 -6.85 -2.34 -0.03
C SER A 52 -6.89 -2.62 1.47
N LYS A 53 -7.45 -3.76 1.88
CA LYS A 53 -7.61 -4.10 3.29
C LYS A 53 -6.25 -4.26 3.98
N MET A 54 -5.32 -4.97 3.35
CA MET A 54 -3.98 -5.19 3.89
C MET A 54 -3.27 -3.86 4.15
N PHE A 55 -3.30 -2.94 3.19
CA PHE A 55 -2.63 -1.66 3.33
C PHE A 55 -3.31 -0.78 4.39
N LEU A 56 -4.64 -0.62 4.32
CA LEU A 56 -5.41 0.18 5.28
C LEU A 56 -5.19 -0.29 6.72
N SER A 57 -5.28 -1.59 6.97
CA SER A 57 -5.09 -2.14 8.32
C SER A 57 -3.66 -1.95 8.82
N THR A 58 -2.65 -2.07 7.94
CA THR A 58 -1.25 -1.92 8.34
C THR A 58 -0.92 -0.46 8.63
N THR A 59 -1.25 0.47 7.72
CA THR A 59 -1.00 1.89 7.95
C THR A 59 -1.84 2.47 9.08
N GLY A 60 -3.05 1.96 9.29
CA GLY A 60 -3.89 2.32 10.41
C GLY A 60 -3.23 1.98 11.75
N GLN A 61 -2.70 0.75 11.89
CA GLN A 61 -1.98 0.34 13.11
C GLN A 61 -0.68 1.12 13.31
N VAL A 62 0.07 1.42 12.24
CA VAL A 62 1.27 2.26 12.34
C VAL A 62 0.91 3.66 12.81
N LYS A 63 -0.18 4.24 12.28
CA LYS A 63 -0.68 5.54 12.73
C LYS A 63 -1.05 5.52 14.22
N GLU A 64 -1.85 4.55 14.65
CA GLU A 64 -2.27 4.38 16.05
C GLU A 64 -1.05 4.23 16.99
N TYR A 65 -0.04 3.49 16.57
CA TYR A 65 1.22 3.37 17.30
C TYR A 65 1.94 4.72 17.43
N LEU A 66 2.09 5.46 16.32
CA LEU A 66 2.75 6.78 16.33
C LEU A 66 2.02 7.80 17.21
N GLU A 67 0.69 7.78 17.19
CA GLU A 67 -0.16 8.61 18.05
C GLU A 67 0.05 8.25 19.53
N THR A 68 0.14 6.95 19.85
CA THR A 68 0.36 6.46 21.22
C THR A 68 1.70 6.92 21.80
N ILE A 69 2.74 7.08 20.96
CA ILE A 69 4.08 7.50 21.39
C ILE A 69 4.34 9.01 21.19
N ASN A 70 3.31 9.81 20.88
CA ASN A 70 3.38 11.25 20.64
C ASN A 70 4.38 11.67 19.53
N LEU A 71 4.58 10.83 18.51
CA LEU A 71 5.44 11.17 17.37
C LEU A 71 4.67 11.71 16.16
N ARG A 72 3.33 11.67 16.19
CA ARG A 72 2.49 12.34 15.20
C ARG A 72 1.04 12.43 15.66
#